data_AF-A0A2D4PJV4-F1
#
_entry.id   AF-A0A2D4PJV4-F1
#
_cell.length_a   1.000
_cell.length_b   1.000
_cell.length_c   1.000
_cell.angle_alpha   90.00
_cell.angle_beta   90.00
_cell.angle_gamma   90.00
#
_symmetry.space_group_name_H-M   'P 1'
#
loop_
_entity.id
_entity.type
_entity.pdbx_description
1 polymer ?
#
loop_
_entity_poly.entity_id
_entity_poly.type
_entity_poly.pdbx_seq_one_letter_code
_entity_poly.pdbx_strand_id
1 'polypeptide(L)'
;YDLNALQVEKEFEKVAYIMKKLKEICHTQRSTRRFLYELSVALLKLDCQGLVARIIQDTVIFTAAVKLGKNWRELAEKLARLTKQQIDAYETPHHSKSGEVAPEMMWKPAYDFLYTWSAHYGDSYRDMLQDLHLALDKMKNPMTKQWREITGALILVNCMEVLRASAFSMLDEE
;
A
#
# COMPACT_ATOMS: atom_id res chain seq x y z
N TYR A 1 8.35 -37.57 -10.75
CA TYR A 1 7.70 -36.55 -11.58
C TYR A 1 6.41 -36.17 -10.90
N ASP A 2 6.38 -35.00 -10.28
CA ASP A 2 5.23 -34.54 -9.50
C ASP A 2 4.25 -33.80 -10.43
N LEU A 3 3.21 -34.52 -10.85
CA LEU A 3 2.14 -34.00 -11.71
C LEU A 3 1.38 -32.82 -11.05
N ASN A 4 1.33 -32.78 -9.71
CA ASN A 4 0.67 -31.70 -8.99
C ASN A 4 1.49 -30.41 -9.05
N ALA A 5 2.82 -30.50 -8.94
CA ALA A 5 3.70 -29.34 -9.08
C ALA A 5 3.59 -28.70 -10.47
N LEU A 6 3.57 -29.52 -11.53
CA LEU A 6 3.38 -29.08 -12.92
C LEU A 6 1.99 -28.44 -13.16
N GLN A 7 0.96 -28.94 -12.47
CA GLN A 7 -0.39 -28.39 -12.57
C GLN A 7 -0.52 -27.05 -11.84
N VAL A 8 0.09 -26.91 -10.65
CA VAL A 8 0.13 -25.65 -9.90
C VAL A 8 0.91 -24.57 -10.66
N GLU A 9 2.03 -24.93 -11.28
CA GLU A 9 2.83 -24.01 -12.13
C GLU A 9 2.00 -23.50 -13.31
N LYS A 10 1.26 -24.39 -13.98
CA LYS A 10 0.37 -24.04 -15.09
C LYS A 10 -0.81 -23.15 -14.66
N GLU A 11 -1.37 -23.36 -13.47
CA GLU A 11 -2.42 -22.49 -12.93
C GLU A 11 -1.88 -21.11 -12.54
N PHE A 12 -0.69 -21.05 -11.94
CA PHE A 12 -0.02 -19.78 -11.64
C PHE A 12 0.23 -18.95 -12.90
N GLU A 13 0.73 -19.57 -13.97
CA GLU A 13 0.98 -18.91 -15.25
C GLU A 13 -0.32 -18.37 -15.87
N LYS A 14 -1.42 -19.11 -15.79
CA LYS A 14 -2.74 -18.65 -16.26
C LYS A 14 -3.21 -17.44 -15.47
N VAL A 15 -3.10 -17.47 -14.13
CA VAL A 15 -3.48 -16.34 -13.27
C VAL A 15 -2.64 -15.12 -13.59
N ALA A 16 -1.32 -15.28 -13.75
CA ALA A 16 -0.42 -14.20 -14.14
C ALA A 16 -0.77 -13.61 -15.51
N TYR A 17 -1.12 -14.46 -16.48
CA TYR A 17 -1.57 -14.04 -17.81
C TYR A 17 -2.87 -13.24 -17.74
N ILE A 18 -3.89 -13.72 -17.02
CA ILE A 18 -5.17 -13.02 -16.84
C ILE A 18 -4.95 -11.68 -16.15
N MET A 19 -4.12 -11.64 -15.11
CA MET A 19 -3.80 -10.41 -14.38
C MET A 19 -3.12 -9.39 -15.29
N LYS A 20 -2.16 -9.84 -16.11
CA LYS A 20 -1.50 -9.00 -17.12
C LYS A 20 -2.50 -8.44 -18.13
N LYS A 21 -3.40 -9.28 -18.65
CA LYS A 21 -4.44 -8.85 -19.59
C LYS A 21 -5.43 -7.87 -18.98
N LEU A 22 -5.88 -8.10 -17.75
CA LEU A 22 -6.73 -7.16 -17.02
C LEU A 22 -6.04 -5.79 -16.85
N LYS A 23 -4.75 -5.78 -16.50
CA LYS A 23 -3.94 -4.57 -16.41
C LYS A 23 -3.84 -3.82 -17.73
N GLU A 24 -3.54 -4.54 -18.83
CA GLU A 24 -3.49 -3.97 -20.18
C GLU A 24 -4.82 -3.32 -20.57
N ILE A 25 -5.95 -3.98 -20.32
CA ILE A 25 -7.30 -3.46 -20.62
C ILE A 25 -7.58 -2.19 -19.81
N CYS A 26 -7.32 -2.20 -18.50
CA CYS A 26 -7.56 -1.02 -17.65
C CYS A 26 -6.65 0.17 -18.03
N HIS A 27 -5.43 -0.07 -18.50
CA HIS A 27 -4.50 0.99 -18.89
C HIS A 27 -4.81 1.60 -20.27
N THR A 28 -5.44 0.84 -21.17
CA THR A 28 -5.83 1.29 -22.51
C THR A 28 -7.17 2.04 -22.50
N GLN A 29 -8.11 1.64 -21.65
CA GLN A 29 -9.39 2.32 -21.45
C GLN A 29 -9.28 3.44 -20.40
N ARG A 30 -8.52 4.50 -20.72
CA ARG A 30 -8.09 5.57 -19.80
C ARG A 30 -9.20 6.36 -19.06
N SER A 31 -10.49 6.20 -19.38
CA SER A 31 -11.56 7.04 -18.81
C SER A 31 -12.57 6.34 -17.89
N THR A 32 -12.62 5.00 -17.80
CA THR A 32 -13.69 4.33 -17.02
C THR A 32 -13.24 3.26 -16.02
N ARG A 33 -12.08 2.60 -16.20
CA ARG A 33 -11.66 1.48 -15.33
C ARG A 33 -10.22 1.61 -14.87
N ARG A 34 -10.00 1.70 -13.55
CA ARG A 34 -8.66 1.69 -12.95
C ARG A 34 -8.32 0.27 -12.52
N PHE A 35 -7.13 -0.21 -12.88
CA PHE A 35 -6.71 -1.59 -12.59
C PHE A 35 -6.85 -1.97 -11.10
N LEU A 36 -6.34 -1.13 -10.20
CA LEU A 36 -6.44 -1.38 -8.75
C LEU A 36 -7.89 -1.41 -8.25
N TYR A 37 -8.78 -0.63 -8.86
CA TYR A 37 -10.20 -0.64 -8.51
C TYR A 37 -10.85 -1.96 -8.94
N GLU A 38 -10.67 -2.36 -10.20
CA GLU A 38 -11.24 -3.61 -10.73
C GLU A 38 -10.70 -4.83 -9.98
N LEU A 39 -9.39 -4.84 -9.68
CA LEU A 39 -8.77 -5.89 -8.88
C LEU A 39 -9.36 -5.96 -7.47
N SER A 40 -9.51 -4.81 -6.80
CA SER A 40 -10.10 -4.76 -5.46
C SER A 40 -11.54 -5.27 -5.48
N VAL A 41 -12.36 -4.83 -6.44
CA VAL A 41 -13.75 -5.30 -6.59
C VAL A 41 -13.82 -6.81 -6.81
N ALA A 42 -12.95 -7.38 -7.66
CA ALA A 42 -12.90 -8.81 -7.90
C ALA A 42 -12.55 -9.59 -6.62
N LEU A 43 -11.53 -9.14 -5.87
CA LEU A 43 -11.12 -9.77 -4.62
C LEU A 43 -12.21 -9.69 -3.54
N LEU A 44 -12.90 -8.55 -3.42
CA LEU A 44 -14.02 -8.40 -2.49
C LEU A 44 -15.17 -9.38 -2.79
N LYS A 45 -15.48 -9.60 -4.07
CA LYS A 45 -16.51 -10.58 -4.50
C LYS A 45 -16.12 -12.03 -4.22
N LEU A 46 -14.82 -12.32 -4.16
CA LEU A 46 -14.28 -13.64 -3.82
C LEU A 46 -14.01 -13.81 -2.32
N ASP A 47 -14.52 -12.90 -1.49
CA ASP A 47 -14.29 -12.87 -0.04
C ASP A 47 -12.80 -12.82 0.37
N CYS A 48 -11.94 -12.28 -0.50
CA CYS A 48 -10.50 -12.14 -0.28
C CYS A 48 -10.15 -10.80 0.40
N GLN A 49 -10.85 -10.44 1.47
CA GLN A 49 -10.71 -9.15 2.16
C GLN A 49 -9.27 -8.89 2.63
N GLY A 50 -8.58 -9.91 3.15
CA GLY A 50 -7.19 -9.79 3.59
C GLY A 50 -6.22 -9.36 2.47
N LEU A 51 -6.45 -9.85 1.24
CA LEU A 51 -5.66 -9.43 0.07
C LEU A 51 -5.96 -7.97 -0.31
N VAL A 52 -7.22 -7.55 -0.22
CA VAL A 52 -7.60 -6.15 -0.45
C VAL A 52 -6.96 -5.24 0.57
N ALA A 53 -6.98 -5.62 1.85
CA ALA A 53 -6.33 -4.87 2.93
C ALA A 53 -4.82 -4.72 2.68
N ARG A 54 -4.13 -5.79 2.24
CA ARG A 54 -2.71 -5.74 1.89
C ARG A 54 -2.43 -4.82 0.70
N ILE A 55 -3.23 -4.90 -0.37
CA ILE A 55 -3.12 -3.98 -1.52
C ILE A 55 -3.32 -2.53 -1.09
N ILE A 56 -4.29 -2.25 -0.22
CA ILE A 56 -4.53 -0.91 0.33
C ILE A 56 -3.30 -0.44 1.13
N GLN A 57 -2.78 -1.28 2.02
CA GLN A 57 -1.57 -1.00 2.79
C GLN A 57 -0.38 -0.64 1.88
N ASP A 58 -0.05 -1.49 0.91
CA ASP A 58 1.07 -1.25 0.00
C ASP A 58 0.87 0.03 -0.83
N THR A 59 -0.36 0.28 -1.27
CA THR A 59 -0.72 1.50 -2.01
C THR A 59 -0.55 2.74 -1.12
N VAL A 60 -1.00 2.69 0.13
CA VAL A 60 -0.89 3.80 1.08
C VAL A 60 0.59 4.08 1.41
N ILE A 61 1.41 3.05 1.66
CA ILE A 61 2.86 3.21 1.90
C ILE A 61 3.53 3.91 0.72
N PHE A 62 3.30 3.40 -0.50
CA PHE A 62 3.92 3.95 -1.69
C PHE A 62 3.46 5.39 -1.97
N THR A 63 2.15 5.65 -1.88
CA THR A 63 1.61 6.99 -2.13
C THR A 63 2.00 7.99 -1.03
N ALA A 64 2.14 7.56 0.22
CA ALA A 64 2.70 8.37 1.31
C ALA A 64 4.13 8.78 0.96
N ALA A 65 4.99 7.82 0.61
CA ALA A 65 6.38 8.07 0.26
C ALA A 65 6.51 9.11 -0.88
N VAL A 66 5.72 8.94 -1.95
CA VAL A 66 5.70 9.86 -3.09
C VAL A 66 5.22 11.26 -2.68
N LYS A 67 4.13 11.36 -1.91
CA LYS A 67 3.58 12.66 -1.49
C LYS A 67 4.46 13.38 -0.48
N LEU A 68 5.16 12.64 0.39
CA LEU A 68 6.08 13.20 1.38
C LEU A 68 7.29 13.84 0.71
N GLY A 69 7.90 13.13 -0.26
CA GLY A 69 9.19 13.52 -0.82
C GLY A 69 10.16 13.88 0.31
N LYS A 70 10.79 15.05 0.26
CA LYS A 70 11.73 15.53 1.30
C LYS A 70 11.19 15.63 2.73
N ASN A 71 9.87 15.72 2.90
CA ASN A 71 9.25 15.82 4.22
C ASN A 71 9.20 14.46 4.96
N TRP A 72 9.63 13.37 4.31
CA TRP A 72 9.70 12.05 4.92
C TRP A 72 10.59 12.02 6.18
N ARG A 73 11.66 12.84 6.23
CA ARG A 73 12.56 12.95 7.37
C ARG A 73 11.83 13.36 8.65
N GLU A 74 10.96 14.37 8.55
CA GLU A 74 10.12 14.81 9.67
C GLU A 74 9.16 13.71 10.11
N LEU A 75 8.58 12.98 9.15
CA LEU A 75 7.70 11.85 9.47
C LEU A 75 8.48 10.73 10.19
N ALA A 76 9.69 10.42 9.74
CA ALA A 76 10.53 9.39 10.33
C ALA A 76 10.96 9.73 11.77
N GLU A 77 11.25 11.00 12.04
CA GLU A 77 11.46 11.50 13.40
C GLU A 77 10.22 11.32 14.28
N LYS A 78 9.01 11.57 13.75
CA LYS A 78 7.75 11.43 14.50
C LYS A 78 7.36 9.98 14.75
N LEU A 79 7.49 9.12 13.74
CA LEU A 79 7.05 7.72 13.78
C LEU A 79 8.04 6.82 14.53
N ALA A 80 9.33 7.01 14.30
CA ALA A 80 10.37 6.08 14.75
C ALA A 80 11.49 6.76 15.53
N ARG A 81 11.42 8.09 15.75
CA ARG A 81 12.46 8.88 16.43
C ARG A 81 13.83 8.69 15.80
N LEU A 82 13.87 8.55 14.47
CA LEU A 82 15.12 8.36 13.76
C LEU A 82 16.05 9.55 14.01
N THR A 83 17.30 9.24 14.30
CA THR A 83 18.37 10.23 14.36
C THR A 83 18.78 10.65 12.94
N LYS A 84 19.50 11.78 12.83
CA LYS A 84 20.06 12.24 11.56
C LYS A 84 20.91 11.16 10.88
N GLN A 85 21.74 10.44 11.65
CA GLN A 85 22.57 9.36 11.11
C GLN A 85 21.74 8.21 10.53
N GLN A 86 20.62 7.86 11.17
CA GLN A 86 19.73 6.81 10.66
C GLN A 86 18.98 7.27 9.40
N ILE A 87 18.59 8.55 9.35
CA ILE A 87 18.02 9.15 8.14
C ILE A 87 19.02 9.09 6.99
N ASP A 88 20.26 9.52 7.20
CA ASP A 88 21.33 9.51 6.20
C ASP A 88 21.62 8.08 5.68
N ALA A 89 21.48 7.07 6.53
CA ALA A 89 21.63 5.66 6.14
C ALA A 89 20.57 5.20 5.13
N TYR A 90 19.34 5.71 5.21
CA TYR A 90 18.31 5.45 4.19
C TYR A 90 18.57 6.23 2.90
N GLU A 91 19.22 7.40 2.95
CA GLU A 91 19.47 8.24 1.77
C GLU A 91 20.70 7.81 0.96
N THR A 92 21.72 7.29 1.65
CA THR A 92 23.01 6.89 1.06
C THR A 92 22.87 5.98 -0.18
N PRO A 93 22.00 4.95 -0.20
CA PRO A 93 21.82 4.09 -1.38
C PRO A 93 21.24 4.81 -2.60
N HIS A 94 20.61 5.98 -2.40
CA HIS A 94 19.92 6.76 -3.43
C HIS A 94 20.66 8.03 -3.83
N HIS A 95 21.88 8.22 -3.34
CA HIS A 95 22.70 9.37 -3.71
C HIS A 95 22.97 9.38 -5.23
N SER A 96 22.84 10.56 -5.81
CA SER A 96 23.29 10.81 -7.16
C SER A 96 24.82 10.96 -7.20
N LYS A 97 25.38 11.19 -8.38
CA LYS A 97 26.82 11.46 -8.55
C LYS A 97 27.33 12.67 -7.76
N SER A 98 26.44 13.58 -7.34
CA SER A 98 26.80 14.73 -6.50
C SER A 98 26.92 14.40 -5.01
N GLY A 99 26.58 13.17 -4.59
CA GLY A 99 26.57 12.78 -3.18
C GLY A 99 25.31 13.17 -2.43
N GLU A 100 24.27 13.64 -3.11
CA GLU A 100 22.96 13.96 -2.54
C GLU A 100 21.84 13.24 -3.29
N VAL A 101 20.72 12.97 -2.61
CA VAL A 101 19.49 12.47 -3.23
C VAL A 101 18.80 13.61 -3.98
N ALA A 102 18.56 13.42 -5.27
CA ALA A 102 17.82 14.39 -6.06
C ALA A 102 16.40 14.59 -5.48
N PRO A 103 15.86 15.82 -5.41
CA PRO A 103 14.56 16.09 -4.80
C PRO A 103 13.41 15.22 -5.34
N GLU A 104 13.43 14.92 -6.65
CA GLU A 104 12.47 14.07 -7.35
C GLU A 104 12.62 12.57 -7.03
N MET A 105 13.74 12.15 -6.45
CA MET A 105 14.04 10.77 -6.06
C MET A 105 13.84 10.52 -4.56
N MET A 106 13.48 11.56 -3.82
CA MET A 106 13.34 11.51 -2.36
C MET A 106 12.21 10.60 -1.87
N TRP A 107 11.30 10.19 -2.76
CA TRP A 107 10.30 9.16 -2.47
C TRP A 107 10.92 7.78 -2.23
N LYS A 108 12.12 7.49 -2.75
CA LYS A 108 12.78 6.19 -2.58
C LYS A 108 13.24 5.93 -1.15
N PRO A 109 14.06 6.79 -0.51
CA PRO A 109 14.39 6.62 0.91
C PRO A 109 13.15 6.69 1.79
N ALA A 110 12.16 7.53 1.44
CA ALA A 110 10.87 7.57 2.13
C ALA A 110 10.13 6.22 2.06
N TYR A 111 10.13 5.57 0.89
CA TYR A 111 9.52 4.25 0.69
C TYR A 111 10.27 3.19 1.48
N ASP A 112 11.60 3.14 1.41
CA ASP A 112 12.41 2.16 2.15
C ASP A 112 12.18 2.27 3.67
N PHE A 113 12.11 3.51 4.18
CA PHE A 113 11.77 3.77 5.58
C PHE A 113 10.35 3.29 5.91
N LEU A 114 9.34 3.72 5.16
CA LEU A 114 7.94 3.37 5.45
C LEU A 114 7.66 1.88 5.28
N TYR A 115 8.30 1.22 4.31
CA TYR A 115 8.22 -0.22 4.12
C TYR A 115 8.79 -0.95 5.34
N THR A 116 10.00 -0.58 5.77
CA THR A 116 10.66 -1.17 6.95
C THR A 116 9.86 -0.90 8.23
N TRP A 117 9.40 0.33 8.42
CA TRP A 117 8.54 0.72 9.54
C TRP A 117 7.19 -0.01 9.49
N SER A 118 6.59 -0.24 8.34
CA SER A 118 5.30 -0.94 8.29
C SER A 118 5.41 -2.43 8.65
N ALA A 119 6.60 -3.02 8.48
CA ALA A 119 6.82 -4.46 8.67
C ALA A 119 6.58 -4.90 10.13
N HIS A 120 6.76 -4.02 11.13
CA HIS A 120 6.54 -4.40 12.54
C HIS A 120 5.05 -4.59 12.89
N TYR A 121 4.12 -4.16 12.04
CA TYR A 121 2.68 -4.38 12.26
C TYR A 121 2.22 -5.77 11.81
N GLY A 122 3.00 -6.51 11.02
CA GLY A 122 2.59 -7.80 10.46
C GLY A 122 1.26 -7.69 9.70
N ASP A 123 0.24 -8.42 10.16
CA ASP A 123 -1.10 -8.41 9.57
C ASP A 123 -2.02 -7.30 10.13
N SER A 124 -1.57 -6.50 11.09
CA SER A 124 -2.33 -5.38 11.67
C SER A 124 -2.34 -4.14 10.79
N TYR A 125 -2.90 -4.25 9.58
CA TYR A 125 -3.02 -3.13 8.63
C TYR A 125 -3.80 -1.93 9.19
N ARG A 126 -4.78 -2.17 10.06
CA ARG A 126 -5.60 -1.11 10.69
C ARG A 126 -4.75 -0.19 11.56
N ASP A 127 -3.95 -0.80 12.44
CA ASP A 127 -3.08 -0.08 13.37
C ASP A 127 -2.01 0.69 12.59
N MET A 128 -1.42 0.07 11.56
CA MET A 128 -0.45 0.73 10.69
C MET A 128 -1.06 1.98 10.03
N LEU A 129 -2.23 1.85 9.39
CA LEU A 129 -2.88 2.98 8.72
C LEU A 129 -3.28 4.07 9.72
N GLN A 130 -3.74 3.69 10.92
CA GLN A 130 -4.13 4.62 11.97
C GLN A 130 -2.92 5.42 12.47
N ASP A 131 -1.80 4.76 12.76
CA ASP A 131 -0.59 5.43 13.26
C ASP A 131 0.07 6.30 12.19
N LEU A 132 0.09 5.84 10.94
CA LEU A 132 0.54 6.66 9.80
C LEU A 132 -0.32 7.90 9.65
N HIS A 133 -1.65 7.75 9.69
CA HIS A 133 -2.59 8.87 9.59
C HIS A 133 -2.36 9.91 10.69
N LEU A 134 -2.26 9.46 11.96
CA LEU A 134 -2.00 10.33 13.11
C LEU A 134 -0.67 11.07 13.01
N ALA A 135 0.38 10.40 12.52
CA ALA A 135 1.69 11.04 12.37
C ALA A 135 1.70 12.10 11.27
N LEU A 136 1.03 11.82 10.14
CA LEU A 136 0.85 12.77 9.04
C LEU A 136 0.03 14.00 9.46
N ASP A 137 -0.95 13.83 10.34
CA ASP A 137 -1.75 14.93 10.88
C ASP A 137 -0.94 15.84 11.81
N LYS A 138 0.02 15.25 12.55
CA LYS A 138 0.91 15.96 13.49
C LYS A 138 2.13 16.59 12.84
N MET A 139 2.26 16.53 11.51
CA MET A 139 3.33 17.22 10.80
C MET A 139 3.16 18.74 10.86
N LYS A 140 4.26 19.49 10.73
CA LYS A 140 4.25 20.97 10.68
C LYS A 140 3.28 21.49 9.62
N ASN A 141 3.23 20.79 8.49
CA ASN A 141 2.23 20.98 7.44
C ASN A 141 1.39 19.70 7.30
N PRO A 142 0.23 19.61 7.98
CA PRO A 142 -0.57 18.40 7.99
C PRO A 142 -0.98 17.95 6.59
N MET A 143 -0.52 16.76 6.19
CA MET A 143 -0.78 16.24 4.85
C MET A 143 -2.20 15.68 4.71
N THR A 144 -2.81 15.25 5.81
CA THR A 144 -4.18 14.71 5.91
C THR A 144 -5.25 15.66 5.36
N LYS A 145 -5.04 16.98 5.46
CA LYS A 145 -5.96 17.99 4.91
C LYS A 145 -6.01 17.99 3.38
N GLN A 146 -4.87 17.70 2.74
CA GLN A 146 -4.72 17.71 1.28
C GLN A 146 -4.79 16.31 0.67
N TRP A 147 -4.63 15.27 1.49
CA TRP A 147 -4.62 13.87 1.07
C TRP A 147 -5.80 13.14 1.70
N ARG A 148 -6.99 13.33 1.14
CA ARG A 148 -8.24 12.74 1.68
C ARG A 148 -8.30 11.23 1.47
N GLU A 149 -7.55 10.71 0.50
CA GLU A 149 -7.52 9.31 0.12
C GLU A 149 -6.98 8.40 1.23
N ILE A 150 -6.04 8.88 2.06
CA ILE A 150 -5.59 8.09 3.23
C ILE A 150 -6.68 7.94 4.28
N THR A 151 -7.47 8.99 4.52
CA THR A 151 -8.65 8.92 5.39
C THR A 151 -9.69 7.96 4.81
N GLY A 152 -9.92 7.98 3.50
CA GLY A 152 -10.81 7.03 2.82
C GLY A 152 -10.33 5.58 2.97
N ALA A 153 -9.02 5.33 2.82
CA ALA A 153 -8.43 4.02 3.04
C ALA A 153 -8.61 3.55 4.48
N LEU A 154 -8.37 4.42 5.47
CA LEU A 154 -8.56 4.13 6.89
C LEU A 154 -10.03 3.79 7.21
N ILE A 155 -11.00 4.53 6.67
CA ILE A 155 -12.43 4.23 6.84
C ILE A 155 -12.75 2.86 6.23
N LEU A 156 -12.29 2.60 5.00
CA LEU A 156 -12.56 1.33 4.32
C LEU A 156 -12.03 0.14 5.11
N VAL A 157 -10.76 0.18 5.55
CA VAL A 157 -10.19 -0.93 6.34
C VAL A 157 -10.89 -1.10 7.67
N ASN A 158 -11.40 -0.02 8.29
CA ASN A 158 -12.16 -0.11 9.54
C ASN A 158 -13.53 -0.77 9.35
N CYS A 159 -14.22 -0.44 8.28
CA CYS A 159 -15.56 -0.98 7.97
C CYS A 159 -15.52 -2.37 7.31
N MET A 160 -14.36 -2.83 6.85
CA MET A 160 -14.23 -4.01 5.98
C MET A 160 -14.89 -5.28 6.55
N GLU A 161 -14.68 -5.59 7.83
CA GLU A 161 -15.29 -6.76 8.49
C GLU A 161 -16.81 -6.66 8.58
N VAL A 162 -17.35 -5.46 8.88
CA VAL A 162 -18.80 -5.24 8.95
C VAL A 162 -19.43 -5.38 7.56
N LEU A 163 -18.77 -4.82 6.53
CA LEU A 163 -19.20 -4.94 5.14
C LEU A 163 -19.17 -6.39 4.67
N ARG A 164 -18.12 -7.14 5.01
CA ARG A 164 -17.99 -8.57 4.74
C ARG A 164 -19.13 -9.35 5.40
N ALA A 165 -19.33 -9.19 6.71
CA ALA A 165 -20.39 -9.87 7.45
C ALA A 165 -21.76 -9.60 6.83
N SER A 166 -22.04 -8.36 6.45
CA SER A 166 -23.31 -8.00 5.81
C SER A 166 -23.48 -8.66 4.44
N ALA A 167 -22.43 -8.68 3.61
CA ALA A 167 -22.48 -9.22 2.26
C ALA A 167 -22.59 -10.75 2.20
N PHE A 168 -22.03 -11.46 3.19
CA PHE A 168 -21.97 -12.93 3.23
C PHE A 168 -22.85 -13.56 4.32
N SER A 169 -23.66 -12.78 5.05
CA SER A 169 -24.56 -13.24 6.13
C SER A 169 -25.63 -14.26 5.71
N MET A 170 -25.83 -14.49 4.41
CA MET A 170 -26.88 -15.37 3.86
C MET A 170 -26.39 -16.80 3.55
N LEU A 171 -25.20 -17.21 3.98
CA LEU A 171 -24.66 -18.55 3.71
C LEU A 171 -24.98 -19.61 4.79
N ASP A 172 -25.59 -19.22 5.91
CA ASP A 172 -25.92 -20.12 7.03
C ASP A 172 -27.42 -20.49 7.12
N GLU A 173 -28.25 -20.13 6.12
CA GLU A 173 -29.70 -20.43 6.10
C GLU A 173 -30.17 -21.49 5.07
N GLU A 174 -29.28 -22.33 4.52
CA GLU A 174 -29.66 -23.50 3.69
C GLU A 174 -29.25 -24.85 4.29
#